data_AF-B8BTD8-F1
#
_entry.id   AF-B8BTD8-F1
#
_cell.length_a   1.000
_cell.length_b   1.000
_cell.length_c   1.000
_cell.angle_alpha   90.00
_cell.angle_beta   90.00
_cell.angle_gamma   90.00
#
_symmetry.space_group_name_H-M   'P 1'
#
loop_
_entity.id
_entity.type
_entity.pdbx_description
1 polymer ?
#
loop_
_entity_poly.entity_id
_entity_poly.type
_entity_poly.pdbx_seq_one_letter_code
_entity_poly.pdbx_strand_id
1 'polypeptide(L)'
;PPLRSLLGNVRRLSRDQVGCRLLQQALDEDGPSAATAILNEGLTFWAEAMVDPFGNYLFQKILERITPEERVILVKSVSTRLVNASLNLHGTRSVQKIVESKKQDTAAKILTDALEPSAARLCIDSHGNHAIQRILLKLPYQYTQFIFDAVAASVEDVARHRHGCCVIQRCLDSRHSVARSHLVTRIVEKSLELMQDAYGNYVVQYVLDVCGDDEVHAICESVIGRVCLLAIQKFSSNVMEKCLERCTDRVREEYLNELNDSDRLRELMMDPFGNYVVQRALSVSTHAQAIRLVETMKPH
;
A
#
# COMPACT_ATOMS: atom_id res chain seq x y z
N PRO A 1 21.31 -35.01 7.47
CA PRO A 1 21.35 -35.88 8.68
C PRO A 1 19.93 -36.38 8.94
N PRO A 2 19.74 -37.62 9.42
CA PRO A 2 18.40 -38.15 9.62
C PRO A 2 17.66 -37.30 10.67
N LEU A 3 16.36 -37.03 10.47
CA LEU A 3 15.55 -36.19 11.36
C LEU A 3 15.74 -36.50 12.86
N ARG A 4 15.82 -37.78 13.22
CA ARG A 4 16.04 -38.25 14.61
C ARG A 4 17.27 -37.64 15.30
N SER A 5 18.28 -37.23 14.52
CA SER A 5 19.51 -36.60 15.05
C SER A 5 19.37 -35.08 15.27
N LEU A 6 18.31 -34.48 14.74
CA LEU A 6 18.00 -33.06 14.85
C LEU A 6 16.97 -32.78 15.96
N LEU A 7 16.07 -33.74 16.22
CA LEU A 7 15.10 -33.67 17.30
C LEU A 7 15.76 -33.56 18.69
N GLY A 8 15.09 -32.87 19.61
CA GLY A 8 15.60 -32.43 20.91
C GLY A 8 16.51 -31.21 20.85
N ASN A 9 16.86 -30.74 19.65
CA ASN A 9 17.75 -29.59 19.42
C ASN A 9 17.15 -28.55 18.48
N VAL A 10 15.88 -28.67 18.08
CA VAL A 10 15.29 -27.84 17.01
C VAL A 10 15.42 -26.35 17.35
N ARG A 11 15.13 -25.93 18.59
CA ARG A 11 15.25 -24.53 19.01
C ARG A 11 16.67 -23.97 18.85
N ARG A 12 17.68 -24.76 19.22
CA ARG A 12 19.09 -24.38 19.11
C ARG A 12 19.50 -24.30 17.64
N LEU A 13 19.16 -25.34 16.87
CA LEU A 13 19.50 -25.46 15.46
C LEU A 13 18.80 -24.39 14.61
N SER A 14 17.56 -24.02 14.90
CA SER A 14 16.82 -23.01 14.13
C SER A 14 17.47 -21.62 14.19
N ARG A 15 18.25 -21.34 15.25
CA ARG A 15 18.99 -20.08 15.45
C ARG A 15 20.42 -20.11 14.96
N ASP A 16 20.86 -21.25 14.43
CA ASP A 16 22.16 -21.40 13.81
C ASP A 16 22.00 -21.45 12.29
N GLN A 17 22.91 -20.81 11.55
CA GLN A 17 22.81 -20.75 10.10
C GLN A 17 22.86 -22.13 9.45
N VAL A 18 23.75 -23.01 9.95
CA VAL A 18 23.92 -24.36 9.41
C VAL A 18 22.80 -25.26 9.93
N GLY A 19 22.50 -25.20 11.23
CA GLY A 19 21.42 -25.94 11.87
C GLY A 19 20.05 -25.68 11.22
N CYS A 20 19.73 -24.43 10.91
CA CYS A 20 18.47 -24.07 10.27
C CYS A 20 18.37 -24.63 8.85
N ARG A 21 19.49 -24.67 8.11
CA ARG A 21 19.54 -25.32 6.78
C ARG A 21 19.35 -26.83 6.89
N LEU A 22 19.96 -27.48 7.89
CA LEU A 22 19.78 -28.91 8.13
C LEU A 22 18.32 -29.26 8.46
N LEU A 23 17.64 -28.44 9.27
CA LEU A 23 16.22 -28.61 9.57
C LEU A 23 15.34 -28.44 8.32
N GLN A 24 15.64 -27.45 7.46
CA GLN A 24 14.93 -27.27 6.20
C GLN A 24 15.14 -28.43 5.22
N GLN A 25 16.35 -28.98 5.14
CA GLN A 25 16.65 -30.17 4.34
C GLN A 25 15.86 -31.38 4.84
N ALA A 26 15.80 -31.60 6.16
CA ALA A 26 15.01 -32.69 6.73
C ALA A 26 13.51 -32.54 6.39
N LEU A 27 12.97 -31.31 6.36
CA LEU A 27 11.59 -31.06 5.91
C LEU A 27 11.37 -31.38 4.42
N ASP A 28 12.39 -31.21 3.58
CA ASP A 28 12.33 -31.53 2.15
C ASP A 28 12.43 -33.03 1.89
N GLU A 29 13.26 -33.75 2.65
CA GLU A 29 13.51 -35.19 2.51
C GLU A 29 12.38 -36.04 3.13
N ASP A 30 12.02 -35.75 4.38
CA ASP A 30 11.13 -36.59 5.21
C ASP A 30 9.66 -36.14 5.19
N GLY A 31 9.37 -35.00 4.55
CA GLY A 31 8.00 -34.56 4.24
C GLY A 31 7.13 -34.23 5.46
N PRO A 32 5.80 -34.49 5.41
CA PRO A 32 4.85 -34.05 6.44
C PRO A 32 5.13 -34.60 7.84
N SER A 33 5.61 -35.85 7.97
CA SER A 33 5.91 -36.44 9.29
C SER A 33 7.01 -35.68 10.03
N ALA A 34 8.04 -35.24 9.30
CA ALA A 34 9.08 -34.37 9.85
C ALA A 34 8.54 -33.00 10.24
N ALA A 35 7.65 -32.44 9.44
CA ALA A 35 7.01 -31.16 9.74
C ALA A 35 6.22 -31.23 11.05
N THR A 36 5.41 -32.26 11.26
CA THR A 36 4.67 -32.50 12.51
C THR A 36 5.61 -32.65 13.71
N ALA A 37 6.68 -33.45 13.59
CA ALA A 37 7.63 -33.67 14.68
C ALA A 37 8.35 -32.37 15.08
N ILE A 38 8.84 -31.61 14.09
CA ILE A 38 9.51 -30.33 14.30
C ILE A 38 8.52 -29.29 14.86
N LEU A 39 7.30 -29.23 14.34
CA LEU A 39 6.24 -28.33 14.81
C LEU A 39 5.97 -28.57 16.30
N ASN A 40 5.74 -29.82 16.69
CA ASN A 40 5.41 -30.22 18.06
C ASN A 40 6.54 -29.90 19.04
N GLU A 41 7.80 -30.18 18.67
CA GLU A 41 8.96 -29.78 19.48
C GLU A 41 9.05 -28.25 19.60
N GLY A 42 8.64 -27.51 18.55
CA GLY A 42 8.80 -26.07 18.49
C GLY A 42 7.67 -25.20 19.02
N LEU A 43 6.57 -25.78 19.51
CA LEU A 43 5.38 -25.05 19.94
C LEU A 43 5.66 -23.89 20.92
N THR A 44 6.70 -24.00 21.75
CA THR A 44 7.04 -22.96 22.73
C THR A 44 7.95 -21.86 22.20
N PHE A 45 8.53 -21.98 20.99
CA PHE A 45 9.52 -21.03 20.48
C PHE A 45 9.22 -20.46 19.08
N TRP A 46 8.13 -20.85 18.41
CA TRP A 46 7.82 -20.35 17.06
C TRP A 46 7.73 -18.83 16.95
N ALA A 47 7.22 -18.16 17.99
CA ALA A 47 7.19 -16.70 18.05
C ALA A 47 8.59 -16.06 18.07
N GLU A 48 9.56 -16.74 18.66
CA GLU A 48 10.97 -16.31 18.63
C GLU A 48 11.61 -16.65 17.29
N ALA A 49 11.33 -17.83 16.74
CA ALA A 49 11.88 -18.26 15.47
C ALA A 49 11.45 -17.35 14.32
N MET A 50 10.19 -16.91 14.28
CA MET A 50 9.66 -16.15 13.14
C MET A 50 10.35 -14.79 12.93
N VAL A 51 10.97 -14.22 13.97
CA VAL A 51 11.71 -12.94 13.92
C VAL A 51 13.22 -13.11 13.94
N ASP A 52 13.72 -14.35 14.04
CA ASP A 52 15.14 -14.66 14.07
C ASP A 52 15.76 -14.59 12.66
N PRO A 53 17.00 -14.08 12.49
CA PRO A 53 17.66 -13.98 11.18
C PRO A 53 17.77 -15.29 10.39
N PHE A 54 17.81 -16.44 11.09
CA PHE A 54 17.83 -17.76 10.48
C PHE A 54 16.50 -18.49 10.71
N GLY A 55 15.95 -18.43 11.92
CA GLY A 55 14.74 -19.15 12.30
C GLY A 55 13.51 -18.80 11.46
N ASN A 56 13.45 -17.59 10.91
CA ASN A 56 12.35 -17.18 10.04
C ASN A 56 12.23 -18.07 8.79
N TYR A 57 13.34 -18.59 8.27
CA TYR A 57 13.31 -19.49 7.12
C TYR A 57 12.71 -20.85 7.48
N LEU A 58 13.03 -21.38 8.66
CA LEU A 58 12.42 -22.61 9.16
C LEU A 58 10.91 -22.42 9.38
N PHE A 59 10.51 -21.33 10.03
CA PHE A 59 9.09 -21.00 10.23
C PHE A 59 8.33 -20.96 8.91
N GLN A 60 8.88 -20.28 7.91
CA GLN A 60 8.31 -20.21 6.57
C GLN A 60 8.22 -21.58 5.89
N LYS A 61 9.26 -22.41 6.02
CA LYS A 61 9.31 -23.76 5.43
C LYS A 61 8.27 -24.69 6.05
N ILE A 62 8.08 -24.60 7.36
CA ILE A 62 7.08 -25.41 8.08
C ILE A 62 5.67 -25.11 7.58
N LEU A 63 5.32 -23.83 7.37
CA LEU A 63 4.01 -23.44 6.83
C LEU A 63 3.65 -24.08 5.48
N GLU A 64 4.66 -24.46 4.68
CA GLU A 64 4.50 -25.15 3.40
C GLU A 64 4.22 -26.65 3.56
N ARG A 65 4.67 -27.24 4.67
CA ARG A 65 4.74 -28.70 4.87
C ARG A 65 3.70 -29.24 5.87
N ILE A 66 3.24 -28.42 6.81
CA ILE A 66 2.23 -28.79 7.81
C ILE A 66 0.82 -28.87 7.24
N THR A 67 -0.06 -29.61 7.92
CA THR A 67 -1.48 -29.71 7.56
C THR A 67 -2.23 -28.39 7.85
N PRO A 68 -3.43 -28.19 7.30
CA PRO A 68 -4.28 -27.05 7.66
C PRO A 68 -4.54 -26.97 9.18
N GLU A 69 -4.81 -28.08 9.85
CA GLU A 69 -5.11 -28.12 11.29
C GLU A 69 -3.89 -27.67 12.11
N GLU A 70 -2.71 -28.20 11.76
CA GLU A 70 -1.43 -27.82 12.34
C GLU A 70 -1.09 -26.35 12.10
N ARG A 71 -1.44 -25.81 10.94
CA ARG A 71 -1.27 -24.39 10.63
C ARG A 71 -2.09 -23.51 11.56
N VAL A 72 -3.33 -23.89 11.85
CA VAL A 72 -4.15 -23.15 12.83
C VAL A 72 -3.49 -23.17 14.20
N ILE A 73 -2.94 -24.33 14.63
CA ILE A 73 -2.20 -24.44 15.89
C ILE A 73 -0.98 -23.49 15.89
N LEU A 74 -0.18 -23.51 14.82
CA LEU A 74 1.00 -22.66 14.69
C LEU A 74 0.63 -21.18 14.72
N VAL A 75 -0.32 -20.74 13.89
CA VAL A 75 -0.74 -19.33 13.83
C VAL A 75 -1.34 -18.88 15.17
N LYS A 76 -2.13 -19.73 15.82
CA LYS A 76 -2.66 -19.47 17.16
C LYS A 76 -1.55 -19.33 18.20
N SER A 77 -0.51 -20.16 18.15
CA SER A 77 0.62 -20.07 19.10
C SER A 77 1.44 -18.79 18.97
N VAL A 78 1.44 -18.14 17.80
CA VAL A 78 2.20 -16.90 17.56
C VAL A 78 1.33 -15.65 17.50
N SER A 79 0.01 -15.77 17.65
CA SER A 79 -0.96 -14.69 17.37
C SER A 79 -0.66 -13.40 18.12
N THR A 80 -0.32 -13.50 19.41
CA THR A 80 0.00 -12.36 20.28
C THR A 80 1.28 -11.62 19.91
N ARG A 81 2.08 -12.16 18.98
CA ARG A 81 3.36 -11.60 18.53
C ARG A 81 3.31 -11.15 17.06
N LEU A 82 2.20 -11.35 16.35
CA LEU A 82 2.09 -11.06 14.91
C LEU A 82 2.30 -9.59 14.56
N VAL A 83 1.84 -8.66 15.41
CA VAL A 83 2.10 -7.21 15.21
C VAL A 83 3.61 -6.94 15.26
N ASN A 84 4.28 -7.35 16.34
CA ASN A 84 5.72 -7.14 16.49
C ASN A 84 6.53 -7.85 15.41
N ALA A 85 6.09 -9.03 14.98
CA ALA A 85 6.71 -9.73 13.87
C ALA A 85 6.54 -8.98 12.54
N SER A 86 5.37 -8.42 12.28
CA SER A 86 5.13 -7.61 11.06
C SER A 86 6.02 -6.37 11.00
N LEU A 87 6.33 -5.76 12.14
CA LEU A 87 7.22 -4.62 12.30
C LEU A 87 8.72 -4.98 12.29
N ASN A 88 9.06 -6.25 12.12
CA ASN A 88 10.43 -6.76 12.15
C ASN A 88 10.92 -7.14 10.75
N LEU A 89 12.19 -6.85 10.45
CA LEU A 89 12.85 -7.12 9.16
C LEU A 89 12.70 -8.58 8.69
N HIS A 90 12.82 -9.54 9.60
CA HIS A 90 12.68 -10.98 9.31
C HIS A 90 11.23 -11.44 9.53
N GLY A 91 10.62 -10.97 10.61
CA GLY A 91 9.24 -11.32 10.99
C GLY A 91 8.21 -11.02 9.92
N THR A 92 8.35 -9.91 9.17
CA THR A 92 7.42 -9.57 8.09
C THR A 92 7.38 -10.65 7.00
N ARG A 93 8.49 -11.34 6.74
CA ARG A 93 8.54 -12.46 5.78
C ARG A 93 7.75 -13.65 6.28
N SER A 94 7.89 -13.97 7.57
CA SER A 94 7.09 -15.01 8.23
C SER A 94 5.60 -14.70 8.19
N VAL A 95 5.20 -13.46 8.49
CA VAL A 95 3.78 -13.04 8.45
C VAL A 95 3.23 -13.10 7.02
N GLN A 96 3.97 -12.60 6.04
CA GLN A 96 3.60 -12.73 4.63
C GLN A 96 3.43 -14.20 4.22
N LYS A 97 4.27 -15.11 4.72
CA LYS A 97 4.14 -16.53 4.43
C LYS A 97 2.89 -17.16 5.04
N ILE A 98 2.44 -16.71 6.22
CA ILE A 98 1.15 -17.12 6.79
C ILE A 98 0.03 -16.75 5.82
N VAL A 99 0.03 -15.51 5.32
CA VAL A 99 -0.96 -15.00 4.36
C VAL A 99 -1.00 -15.81 3.06
N GLU A 100 0.15 -16.24 2.56
CA GLU A 100 0.29 -16.97 1.29
C GLU A 100 -0.01 -18.46 1.37
N SER A 101 -0.05 -19.01 2.59
CA SER A 101 -0.29 -20.42 2.80
C SER A 101 -1.69 -20.82 2.31
N LYS A 102 -1.87 -22.10 1.89
CA LYS A 102 -3.11 -22.60 1.25
C LYS A 102 -4.36 -22.11 1.99
N LYS A 103 -5.37 -21.65 1.24
CA LYS A 103 -6.60 -21.04 1.76
C LYS A 103 -7.16 -21.82 2.95
N GLN A 104 -7.16 -21.17 4.11
CA GLN A 104 -7.79 -21.68 5.30
C GLN A 104 -8.37 -20.53 6.12
N ASP A 105 -9.69 -20.52 6.18
CA ASP A 105 -10.46 -19.40 6.70
C ASP A 105 -10.16 -19.11 8.18
N THR A 106 -9.86 -20.14 8.98
CA THR A 106 -9.56 -19.98 10.42
C THR A 106 -8.19 -19.34 10.67
N ALA A 107 -7.14 -19.76 9.96
CA ALA A 107 -5.80 -19.20 10.15
C ALA A 107 -5.75 -17.73 9.65
N ALA A 108 -6.43 -17.45 8.53
CA ALA A 108 -6.61 -16.09 8.04
C ALA A 108 -7.32 -15.21 9.07
N LYS A 109 -8.42 -15.68 9.68
CA LYS A 109 -9.15 -14.93 10.71
C LYS A 109 -8.27 -14.62 11.93
N ILE A 110 -7.55 -15.62 12.47
CA ILE A 110 -6.65 -15.42 13.62
C ILE A 110 -5.58 -14.37 13.29
N LEU A 111 -5.00 -14.44 12.09
CA LEU A 111 -4.02 -13.49 11.64
C LEU A 111 -4.59 -12.07 11.57
N THR A 112 -5.75 -11.89 10.92
CA THR A 112 -6.34 -10.56 10.73
C THR A 112 -6.77 -9.95 12.06
N ASP A 113 -7.37 -10.73 12.95
CA ASP A 113 -7.82 -10.29 14.28
C ASP A 113 -6.63 -9.82 15.15
N ALA A 114 -5.49 -10.48 15.01
CA ALA A 114 -4.28 -10.10 15.72
C ALA A 114 -3.66 -8.79 15.20
N LEU A 115 -3.82 -8.49 13.90
CA LEU A 115 -3.23 -7.30 13.27
C LEU A 115 -4.15 -6.08 13.29
N GLU A 116 -5.46 -6.29 13.34
CA GLU A 116 -6.50 -5.25 13.27
C GLU A 116 -6.25 -4.07 14.22
N PRO A 117 -5.96 -4.27 15.52
CA PRO A 117 -5.75 -3.16 16.45
C PRO A 117 -4.55 -2.25 16.11
N SER A 118 -3.65 -2.72 15.24
CA SER A 118 -2.44 -1.99 14.83
C SER A 118 -2.40 -1.69 13.34
N ALA A 119 -3.50 -1.85 12.61
CA ALA A 119 -3.54 -1.76 11.15
C ALA A 119 -2.97 -0.43 10.62
N ALA A 120 -3.41 0.72 11.16
CA ALA A 120 -2.88 2.03 10.74
C ALA A 120 -1.36 2.15 10.96
N ARG A 121 -0.86 1.71 12.12
CA ARG A 121 0.59 1.66 12.43
C ARG A 121 1.34 0.77 11.45
N LEU A 122 0.77 -0.38 11.09
CA LEU A 122 1.38 -1.32 10.15
C LEU A 122 1.42 -0.73 8.73
N CYS A 123 0.41 0.01 8.30
CA CYS A 123 0.38 0.65 6.97
C CYS A 123 1.55 1.61 6.75
N ILE A 124 1.98 2.32 7.79
CA ILE A 124 3.06 3.32 7.71
C ILE A 124 4.42 2.77 8.15
N ASP A 125 4.51 1.53 8.62
CA ASP A 125 5.80 0.94 9.01
C ASP A 125 6.61 0.42 7.81
N SER A 126 7.94 0.48 7.91
CA SER A 126 8.86 0.03 6.85
C SER A 126 8.85 -1.47 6.55
N HIS A 127 8.39 -2.29 7.49
CA HIS A 127 8.24 -3.74 7.33
C HIS A 127 6.77 -4.16 7.38
N GLY A 128 5.97 -3.51 8.23
CA GLY A 128 4.55 -3.76 8.43
C GLY A 128 3.73 -3.57 7.16
N ASN A 129 4.07 -2.57 6.34
CA ASN A 129 3.33 -2.27 5.10
C ASN A 129 3.31 -3.48 4.16
N HIS A 130 4.38 -4.29 4.15
CA HIS A 130 4.45 -5.47 3.29
C HIS A 130 3.50 -6.58 3.72
N ALA A 131 3.25 -6.73 5.03
CA ALA A 131 2.25 -7.67 5.53
C ALA A 131 0.83 -7.20 5.14
N ILE A 132 0.52 -5.92 5.33
CA ILE A 132 -0.76 -5.32 4.94
C ILE A 132 -1.02 -5.45 3.43
N GLN A 133 -0.05 -5.09 2.58
CA GLN A 133 -0.17 -5.24 1.13
C GLN A 133 -0.33 -6.71 0.71
N ARG A 134 0.34 -7.66 1.40
CA ARG A 134 0.17 -9.09 1.13
C ARG A 134 -1.24 -9.56 1.46
N ILE A 135 -1.81 -9.09 2.57
CA ILE A 135 -3.19 -9.38 2.96
C ILE A 135 -4.16 -8.90 1.88
N LEU A 136 -4.05 -7.64 1.45
CA LEU A 136 -4.88 -7.08 0.37
C LEU A 136 -4.77 -7.87 -0.94
N LEU A 137 -3.57 -8.37 -1.27
CA LEU A 137 -3.31 -9.10 -2.51
C LEU A 137 -3.81 -10.55 -2.49
N LYS A 138 -3.77 -11.22 -1.34
CA LYS A 138 -3.91 -12.69 -1.27
C LYS A 138 -5.17 -13.15 -0.56
N LEU A 139 -5.70 -12.37 0.38
CA LEU A 139 -6.89 -12.77 1.13
C LEU A 139 -8.18 -12.24 0.47
N PRO A 140 -9.29 -12.99 0.57
CA PRO A 140 -10.62 -12.49 0.20
C PRO A 140 -11.02 -11.22 0.97
N TYR A 141 -11.93 -10.43 0.38
CA TYR A 141 -12.39 -9.14 0.94
C TYR A 141 -12.86 -9.21 2.40
N GLN A 142 -13.50 -10.31 2.81
CA GLN A 142 -13.97 -10.52 4.19
C GLN A 142 -12.84 -10.46 5.25
N TYR A 143 -11.58 -10.61 4.83
CA TYR A 143 -10.38 -10.54 5.67
C TYR A 143 -9.60 -9.24 5.50
N THR A 144 -10.03 -8.33 4.63
CA THR A 144 -9.30 -7.09 4.34
C THR A 144 -10.01 -5.85 4.85
N GLN A 145 -11.28 -5.96 5.27
CA GLN A 145 -12.10 -4.80 5.64
C GLN A 145 -11.45 -3.92 6.71
N PHE A 146 -10.85 -4.51 7.74
CA PHE A 146 -10.15 -3.78 8.81
C PHE A 146 -9.04 -2.84 8.29
N ILE A 147 -8.43 -3.16 7.14
CA ILE A 147 -7.40 -2.32 6.51
C ILE A 147 -8.06 -1.07 5.92
N PHE A 148 -9.18 -1.22 5.23
CA PHE A 148 -9.92 -0.08 4.67
C PHE A 148 -10.40 0.84 5.79
N ASP A 149 -10.95 0.28 6.86
CA ASP A 149 -11.46 1.05 8.00
C ASP A 149 -10.32 1.84 8.68
N ALA A 150 -9.18 1.20 8.93
CA ALA A 150 -8.02 1.86 9.53
C ALA A 150 -7.41 2.94 8.64
N VAL A 151 -7.31 2.69 7.32
CA VAL A 151 -6.79 3.67 6.36
C VAL A 151 -7.76 4.84 6.19
N ALA A 152 -9.07 4.62 6.15
CA ALA A 152 -10.06 5.68 6.05
C ALA A 152 -10.09 6.56 7.31
N ALA A 153 -9.96 5.96 8.50
CA ALA A 153 -9.89 6.67 9.77
C ALA A 153 -8.66 7.58 9.91
N SER A 154 -7.53 7.20 9.29
CA SER A 154 -6.26 7.94 9.33
C SER A 154 -5.78 8.33 7.93
N VAL A 155 -6.70 8.70 7.04
CA VAL A 155 -6.41 8.90 5.60
C VAL A 155 -5.30 9.92 5.35
N GLU A 156 -5.26 11.01 6.12
CA GLU A 156 -4.23 12.05 5.98
C GLU A 156 -2.83 11.52 6.31
N ASP A 157 -2.68 10.87 7.47
CA ASP A 157 -1.39 10.34 7.91
C ASP A 157 -0.89 9.23 6.98
N VAL A 158 -1.79 8.34 6.56
CA VAL A 158 -1.42 7.22 5.69
C VAL A 158 -1.09 7.70 4.28
N ALA A 159 -1.85 8.64 3.71
CA ALA A 159 -1.62 9.15 2.36
C ALA A 159 -0.33 9.98 2.25
N ARG A 160 0.02 10.74 3.29
CA ARG A 160 1.25 11.54 3.35
C ARG A 160 2.49 10.74 3.77
N HIS A 161 2.37 9.43 3.92
CA HIS A 161 3.48 8.56 4.32
C HIS A 161 4.04 7.76 3.14
N ARG A 162 5.38 7.71 3.00
CA ARG A 162 6.10 7.02 1.91
C ARG A 162 5.70 5.56 1.68
N HIS A 163 5.30 4.87 2.74
CA HIS A 163 4.83 3.47 2.69
C HIS A 163 3.32 3.37 2.65
N GLY A 164 2.64 4.34 3.28
CA GLY A 164 1.19 4.35 3.41
C GLY A 164 0.49 4.65 2.08
N CYS A 165 1.06 5.52 1.24
CA CYS A 165 0.53 5.79 -0.08
C CYS A 165 0.48 4.53 -0.96
N CYS A 166 1.47 3.63 -0.88
CA CYS A 166 1.45 2.34 -1.57
C CYS A 166 0.36 1.40 -1.04
N VAL A 167 0.07 1.45 0.26
CA VAL A 167 -1.06 0.69 0.84
C VAL A 167 -2.39 1.22 0.31
N ILE A 168 -2.57 2.55 0.25
CA ILE A 168 -3.78 3.15 -0.32
C ILE A 168 -3.96 2.75 -1.77
N GLN A 169 -2.92 2.84 -2.61
CA GLN A 169 -3.00 2.40 -4.01
C GLN A 169 -3.44 0.93 -4.11
N ARG A 170 -2.93 0.06 -3.22
CA ARG A 170 -3.37 -1.35 -3.16
C ARG A 170 -4.83 -1.51 -2.73
N CYS A 171 -5.32 -0.66 -1.83
CA CYS A 171 -6.75 -0.62 -1.50
C CYS A 171 -7.58 -0.19 -2.72
N LEU A 172 -7.09 0.76 -3.52
CA LEU A 172 -7.77 1.24 -4.73
C LEU A 172 -7.78 0.21 -5.87
N ASP A 173 -6.76 -0.65 -5.95
CA ASP A 173 -6.69 -1.82 -6.87
C ASP A 173 -7.67 -2.93 -6.52
N SER A 174 -8.18 -2.94 -5.29
CA SER A 174 -9.10 -3.96 -4.83
C SER A 174 -10.44 -3.83 -5.56
N ARG A 175 -11.18 -4.96 -5.66
CA ARG A 175 -12.53 -4.97 -6.23
C ARG A 175 -13.42 -3.96 -5.51
N HIS A 176 -14.38 -3.40 -6.26
CA HIS A 176 -15.36 -2.49 -5.71
C HIS A 176 -16.07 -3.08 -4.48
N SER A 177 -16.15 -2.28 -3.42
CA SER A 177 -16.76 -2.63 -2.14
C SER A 177 -17.16 -1.34 -1.40
N VAL A 178 -18.09 -1.44 -0.46
CA VAL A 178 -18.53 -0.30 0.36
C VAL A 178 -17.35 0.36 1.09
N ALA A 179 -16.41 -0.44 1.61
CA ALA A 179 -15.24 0.08 2.31
C ALA A 179 -14.26 0.78 1.36
N ARG A 180 -14.08 0.28 0.13
CA ARG A 180 -13.30 0.97 -0.92
C ARG A 180 -13.95 2.31 -1.28
N SER A 181 -15.25 2.33 -1.51
CA SER A 181 -15.98 3.57 -1.85
C SER A 181 -15.86 4.59 -0.72
N HIS A 182 -16.03 4.17 0.54
CA HIS A 182 -15.85 5.03 1.70
C HIS A 182 -14.42 5.62 1.76
N LEU A 183 -13.39 4.80 1.56
CA LEU A 183 -12.01 5.28 1.49
C LEU A 183 -11.80 6.30 0.37
N VAL A 184 -12.33 6.05 -0.83
CA VAL A 184 -12.24 6.99 -1.96
C VAL A 184 -12.90 8.33 -1.60
N THR A 185 -14.09 8.32 -1.01
CA THR A 185 -14.76 9.55 -0.54
C THR A 185 -13.85 10.35 0.42
N ARG A 186 -13.22 9.68 1.39
CA ARG A 186 -12.29 10.32 2.33
C ARG A 186 -11.06 10.92 1.64
N ILE A 187 -10.54 10.28 0.60
CA ILE A 187 -9.42 10.80 -0.19
C ILE A 187 -9.86 12.02 -1.00
N VAL A 188 -11.04 11.98 -1.64
CA VAL A 188 -11.58 13.09 -2.42
C VAL A 188 -11.80 14.32 -1.54
N GLU A 189 -12.38 14.15 -0.34
CA GLU A 189 -12.57 15.21 0.66
C GLU A 189 -11.25 15.90 1.06
N LYS A 190 -10.13 15.16 1.01
CA LYS A 190 -8.80 15.63 1.42
C LYS A 190 -7.88 15.95 0.23
N SER A 191 -8.39 15.85 -0.99
CA SER A 191 -7.59 15.90 -2.22
C SER A 191 -6.74 17.18 -2.34
N LEU A 192 -7.29 18.36 -2.03
CA LEU A 192 -6.58 19.63 -2.09
C LEU A 192 -5.35 19.71 -1.17
N GLU A 193 -5.44 19.10 0.00
CA GLU A 193 -4.33 19.07 0.96
C GLU A 193 -3.32 17.99 0.57
N LEU A 194 -3.80 16.86 0.05
CA LEU A 194 -2.96 15.73 -0.37
C LEU A 194 -2.18 16.02 -1.65
N MET A 195 -2.76 16.73 -2.62
CA MET A 195 -2.09 17.01 -3.90
C MET A 195 -0.82 17.84 -3.74
N GLN A 196 -0.71 18.61 -2.64
CA GLN A 196 0.46 19.44 -2.33
C GLN A 196 1.52 18.68 -1.52
N ASP A 197 1.23 17.47 -1.04
CA ASP A 197 2.15 16.66 -0.24
C ASP A 197 3.09 15.82 -1.11
N ALA A 198 4.31 15.54 -0.61
CA ALA A 198 5.36 14.80 -1.31
C ALA A 198 4.97 13.35 -1.69
N TYR A 199 4.05 12.73 -0.94
CA TYR A 199 3.53 11.39 -1.19
C TYR A 199 2.03 11.40 -1.51
N GLY A 200 1.27 12.28 -0.86
CA GLY A 200 -0.17 12.43 -1.07
C GLY A 200 -0.53 12.76 -2.53
N ASN A 201 0.33 13.49 -3.26
CA ASN A 201 0.10 13.79 -4.68
C ASN A 201 -0.04 12.52 -5.53
N TYR A 202 0.71 11.46 -5.22
CA TYR A 202 0.60 10.19 -5.93
C TYR A 202 -0.72 9.46 -5.62
N VAL A 203 -1.28 9.65 -4.43
CA VAL A 203 -2.60 9.10 -4.08
C VAL A 203 -3.69 9.79 -4.89
N VAL A 204 -3.65 11.13 -4.99
CA VAL A 204 -4.64 11.89 -5.77
C VAL A 204 -4.53 11.55 -7.26
N GLN A 205 -3.32 11.49 -7.81
CA GLN A 205 -3.10 11.05 -9.19
C GLN A 205 -3.64 9.64 -9.44
N TYR A 206 -3.48 8.73 -8.47
CA TYR A 206 -3.99 7.37 -8.59
C TYR A 206 -5.52 7.33 -8.62
N VAL A 207 -6.19 8.12 -7.78
CA VAL A 207 -7.66 8.26 -7.82
C VAL A 207 -8.10 8.79 -9.19
N LEU A 208 -7.41 9.80 -9.71
CA LEU A 208 -7.68 10.31 -11.05
C LEU A 208 -7.50 9.24 -12.13
N ASP A 209 -6.60 8.27 -11.95
CA ASP A 209 -6.36 7.19 -12.91
C ASP A 209 -7.41 6.07 -12.86
N VAL A 210 -7.79 5.62 -11.65
CA VAL A 210 -8.49 4.33 -11.46
C VAL A 210 -9.93 4.44 -10.95
N CYS A 211 -10.37 5.63 -10.52
CA CYS A 211 -11.75 5.84 -10.04
C CYS A 211 -12.68 6.34 -11.16
N GLY A 212 -13.97 6.39 -10.85
CA GLY A 212 -15.01 6.77 -11.81
C GLY A 212 -15.09 8.27 -12.03
N ASP A 213 -15.89 8.66 -13.01
CA ASP A 213 -16.02 10.06 -13.44
C ASP A 213 -16.51 10.97 -12.33
N ASP A 214 -17.38 10.50 -11.43
CA ASP A 214 -17.89 11.29 -10.31
C ASP A 214 -16.76 11.74 -9.35
N GLU A 215 -15.84 10.83 -9.03
CA GLU A 215 -14.72 11.15 -8.14
C GLU A 215 -13.65 12.00 -8.82
N VAL A 216 -13.38 11.72 -10.10
CA VAL A 216 -12.52 12.56 -10.95
C VAL A 216 -13.08 13.97 -11.04
N HIS A 217 -14.39 14.10 -11.28
CA HIS A 217 -15.06 15.38 -11.40
C HIS A 217 -14.97 16.17 -10.10
N ALA A 218 -15.27 15.54 -8.96
CA ALA A 218 -15.18 16.19 -7.65
C ALA A 218 -13.77 16.71 -7.34
N ILE A 219 -12.72 15.94 -7.65
CA ILE A 219 -11.33 16.41 -7.49
C ILE A 219 -11.05 17.59 -8.41
N CYS A 220 -11.43 17.50 -9.69
CA CYS A 220 -11.17 18.58 -10.63
C CYS A 220 -11.92 19.88 -10.24
N GLU A 221 -13.19 19.79 -9.84
CA GLU A 221 -13.95 20.95 -9.38
C GLU A 221 -13.34 21.60 -8.15
N SER A 222 -12.78 20.81 -7.23
CA SER A 222 -12.16 21.35 -6.00
C SER A 222 -10.98 22.30 -6.27
N VAL A 223 -10.36 22.19 -7.44
CA VAL A 223 -9.17 22.95 -7.84
C VAL A 223 -9.52 24.31 -8.48
N ILE A 224 -10.77 24.51 -8.90
CA ILE A 224 -11.21 25.78 -9.49
C ILE A 224 -10.93 26.95 -8.52
N GLY A 225 -10.39 28.02 -9.06
CA GLY A 225 -9.93 29.22 -8.35
C GLY A 225 -8.51 29.10 -7.76
N ARG A 226 -7.81 27.98 -7.99
CA ARG A 226 -6.48 27.69 -7.40
C ARG A 226 -5.47 27.17 -8.42
N VAL A 227 -5.77 27.22 -9.72
CA VAL A 227 -4.92 26.61 -10.77
C VAL A 227 -3.51 27.18 -10.73
N CYS A 228 -3.35 28.51 -10.74
CA CYS A 228 -2.03 29.14 -10.73
C CYS A 228 -1.23 28.81 -9.45
N LEU A 229 -1.89 28.76 -8.29
CA LEU A 229 -1.25 28.43 -7.01
C LEU A 229 -0.74 26.99 -6.97
N LEU A 230 -1.53 26.05 -7.48
CA LEU A 230 -1.17 24.64 -7.49
C LEU A 230 -0.15 24.32 -8.60
N ALA A 231 -0.15 25.09 -9.69
CA ALA A 231 0.77 24.91 -10.81
C ALA A 231 2.23 25.24 -10.49
N ILE A 232 2.49 26.20 -9.60
CA ILE A 232 3.88 26.58 -9.19
C ILE A 232 4.44 25.71 -8.07
N GLN A 233 3.67 24.75 -7.56
CA GLN A 233 4.11 23.91 -6.44
C GLN A 233 4.59 22.55 -6.97
N LYS A 234 5.75 22.11 -6.46
CA LYS A 234 6.50 20.93 -6.94
C LYS A 234 5.69 19.65 -7.11
N PHE A 235 4.75 19.39 -6.20
CA PHE A 235 3.96 18.16 -6.12
C PHE A 235 2.61 18.32 -6.79
N SER A 236 1.87 19.40 -6.47
CA SER A 236 0.53 19.62 -7.02
C SER A 236 0.53 19.98 -8.49
N SER A 237 1.63 20.50 -9.05
CA SER A 237 1.78 20.71 -10.50
C SER A 237 1.54 19.42 -11.30
N ASN A 238 2.07 18.28 -10.86
CA ASN A 238 1.83 16.98 -11.49
C ASN A 238 0.35 16.57 -11.42
N VAL A 239 -0.30 16.84 -10.28
CA VAL A 239 -1.75 16.58 -10.13
C VAL A 239 -2.54 17.51 -11.04
N MET A 240 -2.10 18.75 -11.20
CA MET A 240 -2.72 19.76 -12.02
C MET A 240 -2.68 19.40 -13.51
N GLU A 241 -1.55 18.86 -13.98
CA GLU A 241 -1.45 18.30 -15.33
C GLU A 241 -2.49 17.19 -15.55
N LYS A 242 -2.63 16.28 -14.59
CA LYS A 242 -3.60 15.17 -14.68
C LYS A 242 -5.05 15.66 -14.59
N CYS A 243 -5.34 16.67 -13.78
CA CYS A 243 -6.65 17.32 -13.76
C CYS A 243 -6.98 17.93 -15.14
N LEU A 244 -6.05 18.60 -15.81
CA LEU A 244 -6.25 19.16 -17.15
C LEU A 244 -6.58 18.08 -18.20
N GLU A 245 -5.96 16.91 -18.10
CA GLU A 245 -6.23 15.75 -18.98
C GLU A 245 -7.61 15.14 -18.74
N ARG A 246 -8.02 15.05 -17.46
CA ARG A 246 -9.16 14.22 -17.03
C ARG A 246 -10.43 15.01 -16.76
N CYS A 247 -10.35 16.33 -16.60
CA CYS A 247 -11.51 17.15 -16.33
C CYS A 247 -12.47 17.22 -17.53
N THR A 248 -13.72 17.61 -17.27
CA THR A 248 -14.71 17.86 -18.31
C THR A 248 -14.40 19.15 -19.06
N ASP A 249 -14.93 19.32 -20.27
CA ASP A 249 -14.73 20.53 -21.07
C ASP A 249 -15.13 21.81 -20.32
N ARG A 250 -16.19 21.73 -19.51
CA ARG A 250 -16.64 22.84 -18.64
C ARG A 250 -15.56 23.22 -17.64
N VAL A 251 -15.02 22.26 -16.90
CA VAL A 251 -13.99 22.53 -15.89
C VAL A 251 -12.67 22.97 -16.54
N ARG A 252 -12.34 22.43 -17.71
CA ARG A 252 -11.17 22.88 -18.48
C ARG A 252 -11.27 24.34 -18.86
N GLU A 253 -12.44 24.80 -19.30
CA GLU A 253 -12.66 26.22 -19.62
C GLU A 253 -12.43 27.11 -18.39
N GLU A 254 -12.91 26.72 -17.21
CA GLU A 254 -12.65 27.44 -15.96
C GLU A 254 -11.14 27.52 -15.65
N TYR A 255 -10.41 26.41 -15.80
CA TYR A 255 -8.96 26.41 -15.61
C TYR A 255 -8.23 27.34 -16.59
N LEU A 256 -8.63 27.32 -17.86
CA LEU A 256 -8.05 28.18 -18.88
C LEU A 256 -8.37 29.65 -18.65
N ASN A 257 -9.56 29.96 -18.11
CA ASN A 257 -9.92 31.33 -17.71
C ASN A 257 -9.04 31.85 -16.56
N GLU A 258 -8.69 31.01 -15.59
CA GLU A 258 -7.74 31.37 -14.54
C GLU A 258 -6.32 31.63 -15.07
N LEU A 259 -5.92 30.91 -16.12
CA LEU A 259 -4.65 31.12 -16.83
C LEU A 259 -4.68 32.33 -17.78
N ASN A 260 -5.85 32.90 -18.05
CA ASN A 260 -6.03 34.00 -19.00
C ASN A 260 -5.73 35.39 -18.38
N ASP A 261 -4.67 35.45 -17.60
CA ASP A 261 -4.10 36.67 -17.01
C ASP A 261 -2.64 36.78 -17.47
N SER A 262 -2.30 37.85 -18.19
CA SER A 262 -0.99 37.96 -18.86
C SER A 262 0.18 37.97 -17.89
N ASP A 263 0.04 38.60 -16.71
CA ASP A 263 1.10 38.65 -15.71
C ASP A 263 1.30 37.28 -15.05
N ARG A 264 0.21 36.64 -14.60
CA ARG A 264 0.27 35.29 -14.00
C ARG A 264 0.74 34.24 -14.98
N LEU A 265 0.28 34.29 -16.23
CA LEU A 265 0.70 33.32 -17.26
C LEU A 265 2.20 33.45 -17.54
N ARG A 266 2.73 34.69 -17.56
CA ARG A 266 4.17 34.94 -17.68
C ARG A 266 4.95 34.38 -16.50
N GLU A 267 4.46 34.57 -15.28
CA GLU A 267 5.07 33.98 -14.08
C GLU A 267 5.10 32.45 -14.18
N LEU A 268 3.98 31.82 -14.57
CA LEU A 268 3.89 30.37 -14.74
C LEU A 268 4.84 29.84 -15.80
N MET A 269 4.96 30.51 -16.94
CA MET A 269 5.90 30.11 -18.01
C MET A 269 7.37 30.16 -17.56
N MET A 270 7.71 31.03 -16.62
CA MET A 270 9.06 31.18 -16.08
C MET A 270 9.31 30.32 -14.83
N ASP A 271 8.24 29.76 -14.22
CA ASP A 271 8.34 28.93 -13.03
C ASP A 271 8.88 27.52 -13.34
N PRO A 272 9.73 26.93 -12.47
CA PRO A 272 10.30 25.58 -12.69
C PRO A 272 9.27 24.45 -12.84
N PHE A 273 8.05 24.62 -12.33
CA PHE A 273 6.96 23.63 -12.39
C PHE A 273 5.79 24.13 -13.25
N GLY A 274 5.40 25.40 -13.10
CA GLY A 274 4.27 26.02 -13.78
C GLY A 274 4.35 25.91 -15.30
N ASN A 275 5.56 25.95 -15.87
CA ASN A 275 5.76 25.84 -17.32
C ASN A 275 5.24 24.51 -17.89
N TYR A 276 5.29 23.41 -17.12
CA TYR A 276 4.76 22.12 -17.54
C TYR A 276 3.23 22.11 -17.52
N VAL A 277 2.61 22.77 -16.55
CA VAL A 277 1.15 22.92 -16.48
C VAL A 277 0.63 23.77 -17.65
N VAL A 278 1.34 24.85 -18.03
CA VAL A 278 0.99 25.67 -19.20
C VAL A 278 1.12 24.86 -20.50
N GLN A 279 2.21 24.10 -20.67
CA GLN A 279 2.38 23.20 -21.81
C GLN A 279 1.26 22.15 -21.87
N ARG A 280 0.89 21.59 -20.71
CA ARG A 280 -0.22 20.64 -20.62
C ARG A 280 -1.53 21.28 -21.03
N ALA A 281 -1.84 22.47 -20.50
CA ALA A 281 -3.04 23.21 -20.84
C ALA A 281 -3.16 23.45 -22.35
N LEU A 282 -2.06 23.85 -23.02
CA LEU A 282 -2.02 23.97 -24.48
C LEU A 282 -2.27 22.63 -25.20
N SER A 283 -1.68 21.54 -24.72
CA SER A 283 -1.80 20.22 -25.37
C SER A 283 -3.20 19.61 -25.32
N VAL A 284 -3.98 19.92 -24.27
CA VAL A 284 -5.35 19.42 -24.09
C VAL A 284 -6.42 20.42 -24.53
N SER A 285 -6.02 21.63 -24.92
CA SER A 285 -6.92 22.68 -25.37
C SER A 285 -7.43 22.39 -26.79
N THR A 286 -8.68 22.80 -27.05
CA THR A 286 -9.16 22.97 -28.43
C THR A 286 -8.34 24.03 -29.16
N HIS A 287 -8.39 24.05 -30.49
CA HIS A 287 -7.68 25.05 -31.29
C HIS A 287 -8.01 26.50 -30.88
N ALA A 288 -9.29 26.79 -30.61
CA ALA A 288 -9.73 28.13 -30.19
C ALA A 288 -9.18 28.51 -28.80
N GLN A 289 -9.20 27.57 -27.84
CA GLN A 289 -8.63 27.75 -26.50
C GLN A 289 -7.12 27.99 -26.55
N ALA A 290 -6.40 27.19 -27.35
CA ALA A 290 -4.96 27.33 -27.52
C ALA A 290 -4.59 28.69 -28.12
N ILE A 291 -5.32 29.18 -29.13
CA ILE A 291 -5.11 30.52 -29.69
C ILE A 291 -5.28 31.58 -28.59
N ARG A 292 -6.35 31.54 -27.79
CA ARG A 292 -6.56 32.52 -26.72
C ARG A 292 -5.40 32.52 -25.73
N LEU A 293 -4.96 31.34 -25.29
CA LEU A 293 -3.87 31.23 -24.33
C LEU A 293 -2.55 31.76 -24.93
N VAL A 294 -2.26 31.47 -26.21
CA VAL A 294 -1.07 31.97 -26.92
C VAL A 294 -1.10 33.48 -27.11
N GLU A 295 -2.26 34.07 -27.42
CA GLU A 295 -2.38 35.54 -27.51
C GLU A 295 -2.07 36.21 -26.16
N THR A 296 -2.50 35.61 -25.05
CA THR A 296 -2.20 36.10 -23.69
C THR A 296 -0.72 36.00 -23.31
N MET A 297 0.04 35.09 -23.95
CA MET A 297 1.49 34.96 -23.78
C MET A 297 2.30 36.05 -24.51
N LYS A 298 1.72 36.72 -25.51
CA LYS A 298 2.45 37.73 -26.28
C LYS A 298 2.79 38.93 -25.39
N PRO A 299 4.00 39.51 -25.52
CA PRO A 299 4.31 40.77 -24.87
C PRO A 299 3.35 41.86 -25.36
N HIS A 300 2.76 42.61 -24.43
CA HIS A 300 2.07 43.87 -24.72
C HIS A 300 3.07 45.02 -24.82
#